data_AF-A0A0W0ULE2-F1
#
_entry.id   AF-A0A0W0ULE2-F1
#
_cell.length_a   1.000
_cell.length_b   1.000
_cell.length_c   1.000
_cell.angle_alpha   90.00
_cell.angle_beta   90.00
_cell.angle_gamma   90.00
#
_symmetry.space_group_name_H-M   'P 1'
#
loop_
_entity.id
_entity.type
_entity.pdbx_description
1 polymer ?
#
loop_
_entity_poly.entity_id
_entity_poly.type
_entity_poly.pdbx_seq_one_letter_code
_entity_poly.pdbx_strand_id
1 'polypeptide(L)'
;MTIMPKKAYTSAVMFLREVTELDFFGWVDNDYNVDAVAYFPVREITKLASLLVLPEKIRKEMHMEITPHFIRVAIPKINSSPMIDYLSGFQKTVDVKKEERPLIEQRLLNIATVSMPTGSFAKSAPRTIEEQVDLFHQHVELSYKLIREQTKFFPDELAICVMPEFYSHCQFGAKSSLFMSYNAQQELVAGYCKVSKKYPSLLIMVNVTATTPTEVTDDEGLSIGHKPKFQKTNMLLGLKEGSIVYASYKVNKGPTDIPNEELTSSEAERNTYWHGAVDKKLMPLAYFKQYKGITIAGSVCVDAAEGLLGKYLRKQFPEFSTDKFGPAVQIISSSSVALPLFKKRHEIDSNQVVTPEISHGLIIQADGHNTLNRSGVWLVEGENFIRQKPAGIQVLDDGTRVESYSITAKLLHNQLHDHVEEDIEEASSIRHSGIEPNLS
;
A
#
# COMPACT_ATOMS: atom_id res chain seq x y z
N MET A 1 -2.96 28.99 0.08
CA MET A 1 -1.77 28.54 0.83
C MET A 1 -1.27 27.29 0.15
N THR A 2 -0.05 27.30 -0.36
CA THR A 2 0.60 26.09 -0.90
C THR A 2 0.99 25.21 0.28
N ILE A 3 0.34 24.06 0.42
CA ILE A 3 0.65 23.06 1.44
C ILE A 3 2.02 22.47 1.05
N MET A 4 3.00 22.49 1.97
CA MET A 4 4.25 21.77 1.72
C MET A 4 3.98 20.27 1.82
N PRO A 5 4.51 19.48 0.87
CA PRO A 5 4.40 18.03 0.96
C PRO A 5 5.01 17.50 2.26
N LYS A 6 4.47 16.41 2.79
CA LYS A 6 4.95 15.72 4.01
C LYS A 6 6.38 15.18 3.85
N LYS A 7 6.91 15.19 2.63
CA LYS A 7 8.32 14.96 2.32
C LYS A 7 9.02 16.21 1.80
N ALA A 8 10.26 16.40 2.21
CA ALA A 8 11.09 17.47 1.70
C ALA A 8 12.53 17.01 1.44
N TYR A 9 12.90 16.89 0.16
CA TYR A 9 14.29 16.74 -0.28
C TYR A 9 14.98 18.09 -0.30
N THR A 10 15.07 18.73 0.87
CA THR A 10 15.76 20.00 1.00
C THR A 10 17.24 19.84 0.67
N SER A 11 17.91 20.92 0.26
CA SER A 11 19.36 20.92 0.04
C SER A 11 20.14 20.41 1.26
N ALA A 12 19.61 20.61 2.47
CA ALA A 12 20.19 20.09 3.70
C ALA A 12 20.14 18.56 3.79
N VAL A 13 19.00 17.94 3.48
CA VAL A 13 18.86 16.47 3.43
C VAL A 13 19.78 15.89 2.36
N MET A 14 19.81 16.49 1.17
CA MET A 14 20.68 16.07 0.08
C MET A 14 22.17 16.19 0.42
N PHE A 15 22.56 17.27 1.10
CA PHE A 15 23.93 17.43 1.57
C PHE A 15 24.33 16.37 2.61
N LEU A 16 23.47 16.07 3.60
CA LEU A 16 23.72 14.99 4.57
C LEU A 16 23.89 13.64 3.89
N ARG A 17 23.01 13.36 2.94
CA ARG A 17 23.09 12.17 2.09
C ARG A 17 24.46 12.08 1.44
N GLU A 18 24.90 13.12 0.76
CA GLU A 18 26.17 13.12 0.01
C GLU A 18 27.40 12.94 0.93
N VAL A 19 27.47 13.65 2.06
CA VAL A 19 28.65 13.58 2.94
C VAL A 19 28.74 12.31 3.78
N THR A 20 27.60 11.74 4.17
CA THR A 20 27.57 10.51 5.00
C THR A 20 27.44 9.24 4.19
N GLU A 21 27.09 9.36 2.91
CA GLU A 21 26.65 8.26 2.04
C GLU A 21 25.40 7.51 2.53
N LEU A 22 24.76 7.96 3.62
CA LEU A 22 23.57 7.33 4.19
C LEU A 22 22.30 7.83 3.46
N ASP A 23 21.33 6.93 3.34
CA ASP A 23 20.10 7.13 2.58
C ASP A 23 19.02 7.89 3.39
N PHE A 24 19.37 9.08 3.89
CA PHE A 24 18.46 9.99 4.62
C PHE A 24 17.30 10.48 3.74
N PHE A 25 16.11 10.57 4.32
CA PHE A 25 14.96 11.25 3.70
C PHE A 25 14.46 12.37 4.62
N GLY A 26 13.79 13.37 4.06
CA GLY A 26 13.20 14.47 4.83
C GLY A 26 11.73 14.19 5.17
N TRP A 27 11.36 14.35 6.43
CA TRP A 27 9.98 14.24 6.92
C TRP A 27 9.50 15.58 7.46
N VAL A 28 8.36 16.08 6.98
CA VAL A 28 7.82 17.39 7.38
C VAL A 28 6.80 17.22 8.50
N ASP A 29 7.05 17.90 9.62
CA ASP A 29 6.12 17.94 10.75
C ASP A 29 4.93 18.89 10.46
N ASN A 30 4.04 19.08 11.44
CA ASN A 30 2.88 19.97 11.29
C ASN A 30 3.24 21.46 11.38
N ASP A 31 4.42 21.78 11.90
CA ASP A 31 4.95 23.14 12.06
C ASP A 31 5.89 23.50 10.89
N TYR A 32 5.89 22.72 9.81
CA TYR A 32 6.73 22.89 8.63
C TYR A 32 8.24 22.76 8.88
N ASN A 33 8.65 22.16 10.00
CA ASN A 33 10.03 21.74 10.19
C ASN A 33 10.27 20.42 9.45
N VAL A 34 11.50 20.23 8.98
CA VAL A 34 11.93 19.03 8.27
C VAL A 34 12.90 18.26 9.16
N ASP A 35 12.58 17.02 9.46
CA ASP A 35 13.51 16.08 10.10
C ASP A 35 14.21 15.26 9.02
N ALA A 36 15.54 15.15 9.09
CA ALA A 36 16.27 14.21 8.24
C ALA A 36 16.37 12.86 8.96
N VAL A 37 15.79 11.81 8.38
CA VAL A 37 15.68 10.50 9.03
C VAL A 37 16.26 9.39 8.15
N ALA A 38 16.88 8.39 8.78
CA ALA A 38 17.28 7.14 8.16
C ALA A 38 17.07 5.97 9.13
N TYR A 39 16.63 4.83 8.60
CA TYR A 39 16.46 3.58 9.36
C TYR A 39 17.50 2.56 8.91
N PHE A 40 18.08 1.80 9.84
CA PHE A 40 19.05 0.75 9.53
C PHE A 40 18.63 -0.58 10.18
N PRO A 41 18.83 -1.73 9.52
CA PRO A 41 18.82 -3.00 10.21
C PRO A 41 19.92 -3.01 11.30
N VAL A 42 19.67 -3.64 12.45
CA VAL A 42 20.67 -3.72 13.55
C VAL A 42 21.98 -4.36 13.08
N ARG A 43 21.91 -5.32 12.14
CA ARG A 43 23.10 -5.94 11.52
C ARG A 43 23.99 -4.96 10.75
N GLU A 44 23.50 -3.78 10.40
CA GLU A 44 24.24 -2.73 9.70
C GLU A 44 24.75 -1.62 10.63
N ILE A 45 24.81 -1.86 11.95
CA ILE A 45 25.26 -0.86 12.94
C ILE A 45 26.62 -0.24 12.61
N THR A 46 27.50 -0.97 11.91
CA THR A 46 28.81 -0.48 11.48
C THR A 46 28.72 0.70 10.51
N LYS A 47 27.64 0.83 9.73
CA LYS A 47 27.41 1.98 8.83
C LYS A 47 27.23 3.30 9.58
N LEU A 48 26.89 3.25 10.88
CA LEU A 48 26.79 4.45 11.71
C LEU A 48 28.13 5.17 11.90
N ALA A 49 29.26 4.49 11.65
CA ALA A 49 30.57 5.14 11.65
C ALA A 49 30.65 6.28 10.61
N SER A 50 29.90 6.20 9.51
CA SER A 50 29.82 7.29 8.52
C SER A 50 29.27 8.59 9.08
N LEU A 51 28.55 8.57 10.21
CA LEU A 51 28.09 9.78 10.88
C LEU A 51 29.24 10.58 11.50
N LEU A 52 30.41 9.98 11.74
CA LEU A 52 31.57 10.66 12.35
C LEU A 52 32.17 11.75 11.46
N VAL A 53 31.88 11.72 10.16
CA VAL A 53 32.23 12.81 9.23
C VAL A 53 31.52 14.12 9.59
N LEU A 54 30.38 14.04 10.27
CA LEU A 54 29.61 15.20 10.66
C LEU A 54 30.28 15.92 11.85
N PRO A 55 30.39 17.27 11.79
CA PRO A 55 30.86 18.07 12.90
C PRO A 55 30.12 17.77 14.21
N GLU A 56 30.82 17.89 15.34
CA GLU A 56 30.26 17.62 16.66
C GLU A 56 28.99 18.42 16.95
N LYS A 57 28.92 19.68 16.47
CA LYS A 57 27.74 20.54 16.61
C LYS A 57 26.49 19.97 15.95
N ILE A 58 26.63 19.29 14.82
CA ILE A 58 25.50 18.62 14.14
C ILE A 58 25.18 17.32 14.88
N ARG A 59 26.20 16.51 15.19
CA ARG A 59 26.03 15.23 15.88
C ARG A 59 25.33 15.34 17.23
N LYS A 60 25.56 16.42 17.98
CA LYS A 60 24.92 16.67 19.28
C LYS A 60 23.40 16.87 19.20
N GLU A 61 22.90 17.35 18.07
CA GLU A 61 21.47 17.55 17.84
C GLU A 61 20.79 16.27 17.30
N MET A 62 21.56 15.25 16.97
CA MET A 62 21.02 14.01 16.41
C MET A 62 20.37 13.15 17.51
N HIS A 63 19.25 12.55 17.17
CA HIS A 63 18.60 11.51 17.96
C HIS A 63 18.85 10.15 17.33
N MET A 64 19.23 9.19 18.16
CA MET A 64 19.38 7.79 17.77
C MET A 64 18.52 6.92 18.66
N GLU A 65 17.65 6.14 18.03
CA GLU A 65 16.86 5.12 18.71
C GLU A 65 17.29 3.74 18.23
N ILE A 66 17.66 2.88 19.17
CA ILE A 66 18.12 1.53 18.90
C ILE A 66 17.08 0.57 19.47
N THR A 67 16.49 -0.23 18.60
CA THR A 67 15.55 -1.29 18.94
C THR A 67 16.16 -2.65 18.58
N PRO A 68 15.57 -3.77 19.03
CA PRO A 68 16.01 -5.10 18.57
C PRO A 68 15.87 -5.31 17.06
N HIS A 69 15.07 -4.49 16.37
CA HIS A 69 14.70 -4.67 14.97
C HIS A 69 15.39 -3.67 14.04
N PHE A 70 15.60 -2.44 14.49
CA PHE A 70 16.18 -1.37 13.68
C PHE A 70 16.93 -0.34 14.50
N ILE A 71 17.67 0.51 13.81
CA ILE A 71 18.29 1.71 14.35
C ILE A 71 17.71 2.89 13.58
N ARG A 72 17.06 3.83 14.26
CA ARG A 72 16.54 5.06 13.67
C ARG A 72 17.47 6.20 14.02
N VAL A 73 17.94 6.92 13.00
CA VAL A 73 18.77 8.11 13.14
C VAL A 73 17.97 9.29 12.63
N ALA A 74 17.78 10.32 13.44
CA ALA A 74 17.06 11.53 13.08
C ALA A 74 17.84 12.79 13.43
N ILE A 75 17.89 13.75 12.50
CA ILE A 75 18.37 15.11 12.74
C ILE A 75 17.14 16.01 12.69
N PRO A 76 16.62 16.46 13.85
CA PRO A 76 15.38 17.19 13.91
C PRO A 76 15.54 18.60 13.35
N LYS A 77 14.48 19.15 12.76
CA LYS A 77 14.39 20.54 12.31
C LYS A 77 15.62 21.00 11.51
N ILE A 78 16.03 20.20 10.55
CA ILE A 78 17.21 20.44 9.72
C ILE A 78 17.14 21.75 8.94
N ASN A 79 15.92 22.24 8.70
CA ASN A 79 15.62 23.52 8.06
C ASN A 79 15.37 24.67 9.05
N SER A 80 15.80 24.55 10.32
CA SER A 80 15.71 25.64 11.29
C SER A 80 17.08 26.04 11.83
N SER A 81 17.18 27.25 12.40
CA SER A 81 18.33 27.63 13.21
C SER A 81 18.33 26.82 14.53
N PRO A 82 19.51 26.46 15.07
CA PRO A 82 20.85 26.76 14.55
C PRO A 82 21.37 25.77 13.49
N MET A 83 20.59 24.74 13.13
CA MET A 83 21.05 23.65 12.26
C MET A 83 21.45 24.12 10.86
N ILE A 84 20.70 25.05 10.25
CA ILE A 84 21.08 25.65 8.96
C ILE A 84 22.47 26.29 9.01
N ASP A 85 22.78 27.01 10.09
CA ASP A 85 24.06 27.70 10.24
C ASP A 85 25.21 26.69 10.36
N TYR A 86 24.98 25.61 11.09
CA TYR A 86 25.96 24.53 11.24
C TYR A 86 26.21 23.80 9.92
N LEU A 87 25.15 23.47 9.17
CA LEU A 87 25.27 22.80 7.87
C LEU A 87 25.91 23.70 6.82
N SER A 88 25.54 24.98 6.78
CA SER A 88 26.13 25.96 5.86
C SER A 88 27.61 26.19 6.16
N GLY A 89 27.99 26.20 7.45
CA GLY A 89 29.38 26.24 7.87
C GLY A 89 30.14 24.99 7.45
N PHE A 90 29.54 23.81 7.61
CA PHE A 90 30.15 22.54 7.23
C PHE A 90 30.33 22.40 5.72
N GLN A 91 29.33 22.79 4.92
CA GLN A 91 29.37 22.73 3.46
C GLN A 91 30.56 23.49 2.86
N LYS A 92 31.03 24.57 3.50
CA LYS A 92 32.22 25.33 3.08
C LYS A 92 33.53 24.58 3.30
N THR A 93 33.53 23.49 4.07
CA THR A 93 34.73 22.76 4.48
C THR A 93 34.89 21.40 3.81
N VAL A 94 33.86 20.94 3.09
CA VAL A 94 33.85 19.65 2.39
C VAL A 94 33.65 19.89 0.91
N ASP A 95 34.54 19.30 0.10
CA ASP A 95 34.36 19.23 -1.35
C ASP A 95 33.51 18.01 -1.67
N VAL A 96 32.22 18.26 -1.92
CA VAL A 96 31.26 17.20 -2.21
C VAL A 96 31.15 17.03 -3.71
N LYS A 97 31.62 15.89 -4.22
CA LYS A 97 31.32 15.50 -5.60
C LYS A 97 29.84 15.14 -5.67
N LYS A 98 29.09 15.89 -6.48
CA LYS A 98 27.73 15.52 -6.87
C LYS A 98 27.80 14.26 -7.72
N GLU A 99 27.66 13.10 -7.10
CA GLU A 99 27.39 11.87 -7.84
C GLU A 99 25.90 11.81 -8.18
N GLU A 100 25.59 11.52 -9.44
CA GLU A 100 24.24 11.16 -9.90
C GLU A 100 23.90 9.75 -9.39
N ARG A 101 23.72 9.60 -8.08
CA ARG A 101 23.18 8.37 -7.51
C ARG A 101 21.66 8.40 -7.48
N PRO A 102 20.97 7.26 -7.72
CA PRO A 102 19.53 7.19 -7.58
C PRO A 102 19.08 7.64 -6.19
N LEU A 103 17.96 8.36 -6.13
CA LEU A 103 17.41 8.84 -4.88
C LEU A 103 16.71 7.69 -4.16
N ILE A 104 17.34 7.15 -3.11
CA ILE A 104 16.89 5.96 -2.38
C ILE A 104 16.66 6.34 -0.92
N GLU A 105 15.52 5.99 -0.36
CA GLU A 105 15.18 6.26 1.04
C GLU A 105 15.33 4.99 1.88
N GLN A 106 16.05 5.03 3.01
CA GLN A 106 16.06 3.89 3.94
C GLN A 106 14.94 4.03 4.97
N ARG A 107 13.86 3.25 4.78
CA ARG A 107 12.57 3.39 5.47
C ARG A 107 12.29 2.16 6.34
N LEU A 108 11.50 2.37 7.40
CA LEU A 108 10.84 1.28 8.12
C LEU A 108 9.41 1.09 7.62
N LEU A 109 9.09 -0.15 7.26
CA LEU A 109 7.76 -0.57 6.85
C LEU A 109 7.23 -1.57 7.87
N ASN A 110 6.12 -1.20 8.49
CA ASN A 110 5.35 -2.04 9.37
C ASN A 110 4.13 -2.57 8.62
N ILE A 111 4.08 -3.89 8.40
CA ILE A 111 3.06 -4.49 7.53
C ILE A 111 2.35 -5.59 8.28
N ALA A 112 1.02 -5.66 8.16
CA ALA A 112 0.24 -6.81 8.57
C ALA A 112 -0.49 -7.41 7.37
N THR A 113 -0.46 -8.73 7.25
CA THR A 113 -1.24 -9.48 6.27
C THR A 113 -2.26 -10.36 6.99
N VAL A 114 -3.51 -10.28 6.56
CA VAL A 114 -4.59 -11.13 7.03
C VAL A 114 -4.82 -12.23 5.99
N SER A 115 -4.85 -13.48 6.45
CA SER A 115 -5.17 -14.65 5.61
C SER A 115 -6.36 -15.34 6.23
N MET A 116 -7.47 -15.42 5.51
CA MET A 116 -8.67 -16.09 5.99
C MET A 116 -9.26 -16.93 4.86
N PRO A 117 -9.94 -18.05 5.16
CA PRO A 117 -10.49 -18.95 4.15
C PRO A 117 -11.65 -18.28 3.41
N THR A 118 -11.35 -17.51 2.36
CA THR A 118 -12.37 -16.82 1.57
C THR A 118 -13.03 -17.76 0.57
N GLY A 119 -12.29 -18.63 -0.12
CA GLY A 119 -12.86 -19.58 -1.11
C GLY A 119 -13.90 -20.61 -0.58
N SER A 120 -14.22 -20.59 0.72
CA SER A 120 -15.22 -21.47 1.35
C SER A 120 -16.56 -20.79 1.63
N PHE A 121 -16.86 -19.66 0.99
CA PHE A 121 -18.06 -18.84 1.25
C PHE A 121 -19.39 -19.60 1.26
N ALA A 122 -19.49 -20.71 0.52
CA ALA A 122 -20.67 -21.56 0.50
C ALA A 122 -20.85 -22.45 1.76
N LYS A 123 -19.86 -22.51 2.67
CA LYS A 123 -19.83 -23.47 3.79
C LYS A 123 -20.00 -22.86 5.18
N SER A 124 -19.72 -21.57 5.36
CA SER A 124 -19.99 -20.86 6.62
C SER A 124 -21.26 -20.04 6.52
N ALA A 125 -22.08 -20.01 7.56
CA ALA A 125 -23.23 -19.12 7.62
C ALA A 125 -22.74 -17.66 7.41
N PRO A 126 -23.32 -16.94 6.45
CA PRO A 126 -22.83 -15.61 6.08
C PRO A 126 -23.15 -14.61 7.21
N ARG A 127 -22.12 -13.91 7.69
CA ARG A 127 -22.22 -12.90 8.75
C ARG A 127 -23.11 -11.75 8.29
N THR A 128 -23.89 -11.12 9.15
CA THR A 128 -24.54 -9.83 8.85
C THR A 128 -23.50 -8.74 8.58
N ILE A 129 -23.94 -7.59 8.04
CA ILE A 129 -23.07 -6.42 7.85
C ILE A 129 -22.42 -5.99 9.17
N GLU A 130 -23.18 -5.94 10.26
CA GLU A 130 -22.69 -5.56 11.59
C GLU A 130 -21.60 -6.53 12.08
N GLU A 131 -21.86 -7.84 12.04
CA GLU A 131 -20.88 -8.87 12.41
C GLU A 131 -19.63 -8.83 11.52
N GLN A 132 -19.77 -8.49 10.25
CA GLN A 132 -18.64 -8.35 9.33
C GLN A 132 -17.82 -7.08 9.62
N VAL A 133 -18.44 -5.99 10.08
CA VAL A 133 -17.75 -4.79 10.58
C VAL A 133 -17.01 -5.09 11.89
N ASP A 134 -17.61 -5.87 12.78
CA ASP A 134 -16.98 -6.28 14.03
C ASP A 134 -15.78 -7.20 13.80
N LEU A 135 -15.88 -8.15 12.86
CA LEU A 135 -14.75 -8.96 12.43
C LEU A 135 -13.64 -8.10 11.82
N PHE A 136 -14.00 -7.15 10.96
CA PHE A 136 -13.04 -6.20 10.39
C PHE A 136 -12.32 -5.42 11.48
N HIS A 137 -13.06 -4.92 12.48
CA HIS A 137 -12.48 -4.26 13.64
C HIS A 137 -11.53 -5.18 14.40
N GLN A 138 -11.91 -6.42 14.68
CA GLN A 138 -11.05 -7.40 15.36
C GLN A 138 -9.75 -7.67 14.59
N HIS A 139 -9.82 -7.85 13.27
CA HIS A 139 -8.65 -8.11 12.42
C HIS A 139 -7.73 -6.90 12.33
N VAL A 140 -8.27 -5.69 12.20
CA VAL A 140 -7.49 -4.44 12.20
C VAL A 140 -6.87 -4.21 13.57
N GLU A 141 -7.62 -4.39 14.66
CA GLU A 141 -7.11 -4.25 16.03
C GLU A 141 -5.95 -5.21 16.28
N LEU A 142 -6.12 -6.48 15.91
CA LEU A 142 -5.09 -7.49 16.07
C LEU A 142 -3.85 -7.16 15.22
N SER A 143 -4.05 -6.77 13.95
CA SER A 143 -2.97 -6.33 13.07
C SER A 143 -2.20 -5.16 13.69
N TYR A 144 -2.92 -4.17 14.22
CA TYR A 144 -2.34 -3.00 14.88
C TYR A 144 -1.57 -3.36 16.14
N LYS A 145 -2.13 -4.22 17.01
CA LYS A 145 -1.46 -4.72 18.23
C LYS A 145 -0.17 -5.44 17.88
N LEU A 146 -0.21 -6.39 16.95
CA LEU A 146 0.97 -7.16 16.54
C LEU A 146 2.08 -6.27 15.94
N ILE A 147 1.71 -5.22 15.21
CA ILE A 147 2.67 -4.23 14.74
C ILE A 147 3.24 -3.41 15.91
N ARG A 148 2.39 -2.94 16.85
CA ARG A 148 2.80 -2.08 17.97
C ARG A 148 3.56 -2.75 19.09
N GLU A 149 3.29 -4.03 19.33
CA GLU A 149 4.03 -4.81 20.32
C GLU A 149 5.52 -4.84 20.00
N GLN A 150 5.90 -4.58 18.74
CA GLN A 150 7.28 -4.61 18.29
C GLN A 150 8.03 -3.33 18.66
N THR A 151 7.43 -2.14 18.52
CA THR A 151 8.10 -0.85 18.81
C THR A 151 7.11 0.34 18.94
N LYS A 152 7.62 1.48 19.40
CA LYS A 152 6.93 2.78 19.30
C LYS A 152 6.79 3.17 17.82
N PHE A 153 5.59 3.53 17.38
CA PHE A 153 5.37 4.09 16.05
C PHE A 153 5.91 5.51 15.95
N PHE A 154 6.72 5.76 14.91
CA PHE A 154 7.09 7.11 14.53
C PHE A 154 6.23 7.62 13.36
N PRO A 155 5.95 8.94 13.28
CA PRO A 155 5.09 9.50 12.24
C PRO A 155 5.59 9.25 10.81
N ASP A 156 6.89 9.09 10.62
CA ASP A 156 7.57 8.86 9.34
C ASP A 156 7.57 7.40 8.88
N GLU A 157 7.08 6.47 9.71
CA GLU A 157 7.02 5.04 9.41
C GLU A 157 5.79 4.70 8.58
N LEU A 158 5.95 3.80 7.60
CA LEU A 158 4.82 3.25 6.88
C LEU A 158 4.17 2.16 7.71
N ALA A 159 2.84 2.21 7.81
CA ALA A 159 2.07 1.13 8.42
C ALA A 159 0.88 0.74 7.53
N ILE A 160 0.85 -0.52 7.08
CA ILE A 160 -0.13 -1.03 6.11
C ILE A 160 -0.71 -2.36 6.62
N CYS A 161 -2.03 -2.48 6.63
CA CYS A 161 -2.75 -3.74 6.86
C CYS A 161 -3.40 -4.18 5.55
N VAL A 162 -3.22 -5.42 5.12
CA VAL A 162 -3.77 -5.93 3.85
C VAL A 162 -4.65 -7.16 4.09
N MET A 163 -5.84 -7.14 3.48
CA MET A 163 -6.83 -8.20 3.56
C MET A 163 -7.02 -8.91 2.20
N PRO A 164 -7.44 -10.19 2.22
CA PRO A 164 -7.52 -11.00 1.00
C PRO A 164 -8.70 -10.63 0.12
N GLU A 165 -8.72 -11.16 -1.10
CA GLU A 165 -9.84 -10.96 -2.01
C GLU A 165 -11.11 -11.60 -1.42
N PHE A 166 -12.26 -10.97 -1.70
CA PHE A 166 -13.59 -11.35 -1.22
C PHE A 166 -13.81 -11.21 0.29
N TYR A 167 -12.92 -10.49 0.98
CA TYR A 167 -13.04 -10.23 2.42
C TYR A 167 -14.42 -9.68 2.82
N SER A 168 -15.05 -8.83 1.98
CA SER A 168 -16.33 -8.18 2.27
C SER A 168 -17.57 -9.07 2.24
N HIS A 169 -17.45 -10.37 1.98
CA HIS A 169 -18.62 -11.24 1.85
C HIS A 169 -19.43 -11.32 3.15
N CYS A 170 -20.71 -10.94 3.08
CA CYS A 170 -21.65 -10.95 4.20
C CYS A 170 -23.11 -11.09 3.70
N GLN A 171 -24.01 -11.45 4.62
CA GLN A 171 -25.45 -11.54 4.48
C GLN A 171 -26.11 -10.15 4.57
N PHE A 172 -27.08 -9.91 3.69
CA PHE A 172 -27.91 -8.71 3.68
C PHE A 172 -29.35 -9.08 3.29
N GLY A 173 -30.34 -8.56 4.02
CA GLY A 173 -31.76 -8.77 3.69
C GLY A 173 -32.18 -10.25 3.56
N ALA A 174 -31.71 -11.11 4.47
CA ALA A 174 -31.91 -12.58 4.46
C ALA A 174 -31.33 -13.33 3.26
N LYS A 175 -30.48 -12.68 2.44
CA LYS A 175 -29.76 -13.29 1.31
C LYS A 175 -28.27 -13.20 1.54
N SER A 176 -27.53 -14.13 0.94
CA SER A 176 -26.08 -14.06 0.84
C SER A 176 -25.68 -14.23 -0.61
N SER A 177 -24.87 -13.29 -1.09
CA SER A 177 -24.22 -13.36 -2.40
C SER A 177 -22.82 -12.81 -2.27
N LEU A 178 -21.93 -13.30 -3.12
CA LEU A 178 -20.56 -12.80 -3.19
C LEU A 178 -20.52 -11.32 -3.56
N PHE A 179 -21.41 -10.89 -4.46
CA PHE A 179 -21.55 -9.50 -4.87
C PHE A 179 -22.76 -8.88 -4.19
N MET A 180 -22.50 -7.96 -3.26
CA MET A 180 -23.54 -7.26 -2.52
C MET A 180 -24.27 -6.23 -3.41
N SER A 181 -25.50 -5.89 -3.06
CA SER A 181 -26.13 -4.70 -3.64
C SER A 181 -25.31 -3.44 -3.34
N TYR A 182 -25.33 -2.45 -4.22
CA TYR A 182 -24.65 -1.16 -3.99
C TYR A 182 -24.95 -0.57 -2.60
N ASN A 183 -26.22 -0.56 -2.18
CA ASN A 183 -26.62 -0.01 -0.89
C ASN A 183 -26.01 -0.77 0.30
N ALA A 184 -26.03 -2.10 0.26
CA ALA A 184 -25.41 -2.94 1.29
C ALA A 184 -23.89 -2.72 1.34
N GLN A 185 -23.26 -2.53 0.18
CA GLN A 185 -21.84 -2.22 0.12
C GLN A 185 -21.52 -0.84 0.72
N GLN A 186 -22.33 0.19 0.46
CA GLN A 186 -22.15 1.51 1.07
C GLN A 186 -22.25 1.44 2.59
N GLU A 187 -23.21 0.66 3.12
CA GLU A 187 -23.37 0.44 4.56
C GLU A 187 -22.14 -0.25 5.17
N LEU A 188 -21.65 -1.33 4.54
CA LEU A 188 -20.46 -2.05 4.99
C LEU A 188 -19.22 -1.14 4.99
N VAL A 189 -18.99 -0.41 3.89
CA VAL A 189 -17.84 0.49 3.75
C VAL A 189 -17.91 1.64 4.75
N ALA A 190 -19.10 2.17 5.04
CA ALA A 190 -19.28 3.17 6.10
C ALA A 190 -18.86 2.61 7.47
N GLY A 191 -19.19 1.35 7.76
CA GLY A 191 -18.70 0.63 8.93
C GLY A 191 -17.18 0.50 8.98
N TYR A 192 -16.56 0.06 7.88
CA TYR A 192 -15.09 -0.04 7.78
C TYR A 192 -14.39 1.31 7.93
N CYS A 193 -14.95 2.39 7.38
CA CYS A 193 -14.48 3.75 7.59
C CYS A 193 -14.58 4.17 9.07
N LYS A 194 -15.67 3.86 9.78
CA LYS A 194 -15.75 4.13 11.23
C LYS A 194 -14.63 3.42 12.01
N VAL A 195 -14.31 2.19 11.64
CA VAL A 195 -13.20 1.43 12.24
C VAL A 195 -11.85 2.07 11.93
N SER A 196 -11.60 2.50 10.68
CA SER A 196 -10.30 3.09 10.31
C SER A 196 -9.97 4.38 11.05
N LYS A 197 -10.98 5.14 11.54
CA LYS A 197 -10.77 6.30 12.43
C LYS A 197 -10.09 5.95 13.75
N LYS A 198 -10.24 4.71 14.24
CA LYS A 198 -9.61 4.24 15.50
C LYS A 198 -8.12 3.95 15.32
N TYR A 199 -7.65 3.78 14.08
CA TYR A 199 -6.27 3.39 13.75
C TYR A 199 -5.67 4.37 12.73
N PRO A 200 -5.56 5.67 13.04
CA PRO A 200 -5.20 6.71 12.07
C PRO A 200 -3.81 6.51 11.43
N SER A 201 -2.91 5.80 12.12
CA SER A 201 -1.58 5.50 11.61
C SER A 201 -1.54 4.36 10.59
N LEU A 202 -2.62 3.59 10.41
CA LEU A 202 -2.70 2.49 9.46
C LEU A 202 -3.37 2.91 8.16
N LEU A 203 -2.75 2.54 7.04
CA LEU A 203 -3.45 2.39 5.77
C LEU A 203 -4.03 0.96 5.71
N ILE A 204 -5.36 0.83 5.65
CA ILE A 204 -6.03 -0.48 5.63
C ILE A 204 -6.49 -0.78 4.21
N MET A 205 -5.91 -1.80 3.60
CA MET A 205 -6.21 -2.26 2.24
C MET A 205 -7.18 -3.44 2.30
N VAL A 206 -8.42 -3.23 1.88
CA VAL A 206 -9.51 -4.21 1.98
C VAL A 206 -10.19 -4.43 0.63
N ASN A 207 -10.50 -5.69 0.33
CA ASN A 207 -11.24 -6.04 -0.88
C ASN A 207 -12.75 -5.95 -0.64
N VAL A 208 -13.45 -5.32 -1.58
CA VAL A 208 -14.90 -5.13 -1.57
C VAL A 208 -15.52 -5.56 -2.88
N THR A 209 -16.50 -6.45 -2.80
CA THR A 209 -17.34 -6.89 -3.93
C THR A 209 -18.74 -6.28 -3.87
N ALA A 210 -19.20 -5.77 -5.00
CA ALA A 210 -20.48 -5.07 -5.08
C ALA A 210 -21.15 -5.26 -6.44
N THR A 211 -22.36 -4.75 -6.56
CA THR A 211 -23.03 -4.49 -7.82
C THR A 211 -23.17 -2.98 -8.06
N THR A 212 -23.33 -2.58 -9.31
CA THR A 212 -23.57 -1.17 -9.67
C THR A 212 -24.88 -0.64 -9.06
N PRO A 213 -25.00 0.67 -8.78
CA PRO A 213 -26.22 1.26 -8.23
C PRO A 213 -27.41 1.19 -9.19
N THR A 214 -27.13 1.13 -10.49
CA THR A 214 -28.13 1.05 -11.56
C THR A 214 -27.74 -0.01 -12.57
N GLU A 215 -28.73 -0.47 -13.35
CA GLU A 215 -28.45 -1.27 -14.53
C GLU A 215 -27.66 -0.45 -15.56
N VAL A 216 -26.73 -1.12 -16.23
CA VAL A 216 -25.88 -0.52 -17.27
C VAL A 216 -25.80 -1.47 -18.45
N THR A 217 -25.70 -0.91 -19.66
CA THR A 217 -25.47 -1.66 -20.91
C THR A 217 -23.98 -1.95 -21.05
N ASP A 218 -23.60 -3.15 -21.52
CA ASP A 218 -22.20 -3.47 -21.80
C ASP A 218 -21.66 -2.72 -23.05
N ASP A 219 -20.33 -2.71 -23.22
CA ASP A 219 -19.64 -1.96 -24.29
C ASP A 219 -19.96 -2.45 -25.73
N GLU A 220 -20.65 -3.58 -25.91
CA GLU A 220 -21.07 -4.08 -27.23
C GLU A 220 -22.33 -3.37 -27.77
N GLY A 221 -22.95 -2.52 -26.94
CA GLY A 221 -24.11 -1.72 -27.32
C GLY A 221 -25.28 -2.58 -27.81
N LEU A 222 -26.23 -1.95 -28.51
CA LEU A 222 -27.45 -2.57 -29.05
C LEU A 222 -27.19 -3.55 -30.22
N SER A 223 -26.17 -4.38 -30.11
CA SER A 223 -25.91 -5.49 -31.03
C SER A 223 -26.59 -6.73 -30.46
N ILE A 224 -27.79 -7.04 -30.99
CA ILE A 224 -28.61 -8.25 -30.80
C ILE A 224 -28.53 -8.90 -29.40
N GLY A 225 -29.39 -8.44 -28.47
CA GLY A 225 -29.82 -9.25 -27.30
C GLY A 225 -29.28 -8.86 -25.94
N HIS A 226 -28.39 -7.86 -25.84
CA HIS A 226 -27.82 -7.42 -24.57
C HIS A 226 -28.79 -6.46 -23.85
N LYS A 227 -29.35 -6.91 -22.71
CA LYS A 227 -30.23 -6.09 -21.85
C LYS A 227 -29.40 -5.38 -20.77
N PRO A 228 -29.79 -4.16 -20.35
CA PRO A 228 -29.23 -3.54 -19.15
C PRO A 228 -29.28 -4.51 -17.97
N LYS A 229 -28.19 -4.58 -17.20
CA LYS A 229 -28.10 -5.41 -16.00
C LYS A 229 -27.25 -4.73 -14.94
N PHE A 230 -27.50 -5.06 -13.68
CA PHE A 230 -26.55 -4.75 -12.61
C PHE A 230 -25.24 -5.46 -12.89
N GLN A 231 -24.15 -4.70 -12.91
CA GLN A 231 -22.83 -5.27 -13.09
C GLN A 231 -22.18 -5.54 -11.76
N LYS A 232 -21.29 -6.51 -11.75
CA LYS A 232 -20.48 -6.89 -10.60
C LYS A 232 -19.18 -6.11 -10.63
N THR A 233 -18.72 -5.68 -9.47
CA THR A 233 -17.44 -4.99 -9.28
C THR A 233 -16.67 -5.66 -8.16
N ASN A 234 -15.36 -5.72 -8.29
CA ASN A 234 -14.45 -6.21 -7.27
C ASN A 234 -13.32 -5.18 -7.14
N MET A 235 -13.15 -4.61 -5.95
CA MET A 235 -12.32 -3.44 -5.71
C MET A 235 -11.39 -3.68 -4.54
N LEU A 236 -10.12 -3.32 -4.67
CA LEU A 236 -9.23 -3.11 -3.55
C LEU A 236 -9.31 -1.64 -3.12
N LEU A 237 -9.82 -1.40 -1.92
CA LEU A 237 -9.94 -0.07 -1.33
C LEU A 237 -8.85 0.15 -0.28
N GLY A 238 -8.26 1.34 -0.25
CA GLY A 238 -7.45 1.81 0.88
C GLY A 238 -8.26 2.74 1.74
N LEU A 239 -8.38 2.41 3.03
CA LEU A 239 -9.10 3.16 4.05
C LEU A 239 -8.12 3.79 5.02
N LYS A 240 -8.30 5.07 5.30
CA LYS A 240 -7.53 5.81 6.31
C LYS A 240 -8.37 6.92 6.90
N GLU A 241 -8.35 7.04 8.23
CA GLU A 241 -8.99 8.13 8.98
C GLU A 241 -10.48 8.34 8.62
N GLY A 242 -11.20 7.26 8.35
CA GLY A 242 -12.62 7.29 7.98
C GLY A 242 -12.93 7.68 6.56
N SER A 243 -11.93 7.70 5.67
CA SER A 243 -12.09 7.99 4.26
C SER A 243 -11.55 6.85 3.39
N ILE A 244 -12.14 6.69 2.21
CA ILE A 244 -11.53 5.94 1.11
C ILE A 244 -10.50 6.87 0.47
N VAL A 245 -9.24 6.45 0.47
CA VAL A 245 -8.08 7.22 -0.03
C VAL A 245 -7.39 6.56 -1.21
N TYR A 246 -7.78 5.32 -1.53
CA TYR A 246 -7.27 4.54 -2.65
C TYR A 246 -8.37 3.60 -3.14
N ALA A 247 -8.44 3.39 -4.46
CA ALA A 247 -9.31 2.39 -5.07
C ALA A 247 -8.65 1.82 -6.34
N SER A 248 -8.59 0.50 -6.43
CA SER A 248 -8.17 -0.23 -7.63
C SER A 248 -9.21 -1.29 -7.95
N TYR A 249 -9.62 -1.35 -9.22
CA TYR A 249 -10.60 -2.32 -9.68
C TYR A 249 -9.90 -3.57 -10.17
N LYS A 250 -10.53 -4.72 -9.92
CA LYS A 250 -10.18 -5.96 -10.61
C LYS A 250 -10.60 -5.84 -12.06
N VAL A 251 -9.66 -5.89 -12.98
CA VAL A 251 -9.90 -5.76 -14.41
C VAL A 251 -10.31 -7.10 -14.99
N ASN A 252 -9.69 -8.24 -14.63
CA ASN A 252 -10.00 -9.53 -15.24
C ASN A 252 -10.79 -10.48 -14.34
N LYS A 253 -11.68 -11.24 -14.98
CA LYS A 253 -12.37 -12.37 -14.35
C LYS A 253 -11.56 -13.63 -14.68
N GLY A 254 -10.86 -14.18 -13.69
CA GLY A 254 -10.12 -15.44 -13.79
C GLY A 254 -10.48 -16.38 -12.63
N PRO A 255 -10.43 -17.72 -12.83
CA PRO A 255 -11.38 -18.65 -12.21
C PRO A 255 -10.91 -19.24 -10.87
N THR A 256 -11.85 -19.52 -9.95
CA THR A 256 -12.18 -20.86 -9.38
C THR A 256 -13.24 -20.85 -8.25
N ASP A 257 -13.48 -19.71 -7.58
CA ASP A 257 -14.25 -19.72 -6.31
C ASP A 257 -15.56 -18.88 -6.33
N ILE A 258 -15.96 -18.35 -7.50
CA ILE A 258 -17.26 -17.68 -7.66
C ILE A 258 -18.31 -18.77 -7.95
N PRO A 259 -19.41 -18.87 -7.16
CA PRO A 259 -20.47 -19.84 -7.44
C PRO A 259 -21.01 -19.74 -8.87
N ASN A 260 -21.31 -20.87 -9.51
CA ASN A 260 -21.77 -20.90 -10.92
C ASN A 260 -23.04 -20.08 -11.14
N GLU A 261 -23.94 -20.06 -10.17
CA GLU A 261 -25.18 -19.25 -10.18
C GLU A 261 -24.92 -17.74 -10.14
N GLU A 262 -23.72 -17.34 -9.75
CA GLU A 262 -23.25 -15.98 -9.73
C GLU A 262 -22.45 -15.59 -10.98
N LEU A 263 -22.28 -16.51 -11.93
CA LEU A 263 -21.63 -16.24 -13.21
C LEU A 263 -22.65 -15.66 -14.21
N THR A 264 -22.38 -14.46 -14.71
CA THR A 264 -23.17 -13.87 -15.80
C THR A 264 -22.78 -14.49 -17.14
N SER A 265 -23.57 -15.45 -17.63
CA SER A 265 -23.53 -16.09 -18.97
C SER A 265 -22.19 -16.71 -19.44
N SER A 266 -22.23 -18.01 -19.78
CA SER A 266 -21.11 -18.88 -20.14
C SER A 266 -20.29 -18.49 -21.39
N GLU A 267 -20.71 -17.50 -22.18
CA GLU A 267 -20.02 -17.11 -23.43
C GLU A 267 -19.29 -15.76 -23.35
N ALA A 268 -19.44 -14.99 -22.26
CA ALA A 268 -18.75 -13.72 -22.03
C ALA A 268 -17.60 -13.80 -20.99
N GLU A 269 -17.29 -15.02 -20.51
CA GLU A 269 -16.52 -15.26 -19.27
C GLU A 269 -15.02 -14.94 -19.31
N ARG A 270 -14.48 -14.39 -20.40
CA ARG A 270 -13.07 -13.96 -20.45
C ARG A 270 -12.80 -12.49 -20.19
N ASN A 271 -13.79 -11.59 -20.24
CA ASN A 271 -13.49 -10.17 -20.26
C ASN A 271 -14.28 -9.38 -19.20
N THR A 272 -13.60 -9.17 -18.08
CA THR A 272 -13.67 -8.00 -17.20
C THR A 272 -14.88 -7.75 -16.30
N TYR A 273 -14.61 -7.31 -15.06
CA TYR A 273 -15.57 -6.50 -14.31
C TYR A 273 -15.65 -5.16 -15.06
N TRP A 274 -16.75 -4.92 -15.76
CA TRP A 274 -16.85 -3.81 -16.71
C TRP A 274 -16.72 -2.45 -16.01
N HIS A 275 -16.09 -1.50 -16.70
CA HIS A 275 -15.92 -0.12 -16.27
C HIS A 275 -16.88 0.77 -17.03
N GLY A 276 -17.99 1.15 -16.40
CA GLY A 276 -18.95 2.04 -17.07
C GLY A 276 -18.35 3.40 -17.36
N ALA A 277 -18.94 4.10 -18.33
CA ALA A 277 -18.66 5.52 -18.52
C ALA A 277 -18.90 6.35 -17.23
N VAL A 278 -19.76 5.83 -16.34
CA VAL A 278 -20.00 6.35 -14.99
C VAL A 278 -18.81 6.08 -14.06
N ASP A 279 -18.25 4.87 -14.05
CA ASP A 279 -17.07 4.53 -13.23
C ASP A 279 -15.81 5.28 -13.69
N LYS A 280 -15.62 5.46 -15.02
CA LYS A 280 -14.51 6.24 -15.60
C LYS A 280 -14.57 7.73 -15.30
N LYS A 281 -15.78 8.28 -15.03
CA LYS A 281 -15.98 9.70 -14.68
C LYS A 281 -15.97 9.95 -13.18
N LEU A 282 -16.31 8.96 -12.35
CA LEU A 282 -16.41 9.11 -10.90
C LEU A 282 -15.05 9.08 -10.20
N MET A 283 -14.07 8.30 -10.69
CA MET A 283 -12.70 8.32 -10.16
C MET A 283 -11.71 7.94 -11.28
N PRO A 284 -10.80 8.84 -11.73
CA PRO A 284 -9.72 8.41 -12.62
C PRO A 284 -8.96 7.28 -11.92
N LEU A 285 -8.63 6.23 -12.68
CA LEU A 285 -7.96 5.04 -12.18
C LEU A 285 -6.69 5.41 -11.40
N ALA A 286 -6.77 5.43 -10.07
CA ALA A 286 -5.64 5.63 -9.18
C ALA A 286 -4.95 4.29 -8.88
N TYR A 287 -4.63 3.51 -9.92
CA TYR A 287 -3.80 2.29 -9.76
C TYR A 287 -2.51 2.60 -8.99
N PHE A 288 -2.09 3.87 -9.00
CA PHE A 288 -0.97 4.44 -8.27
C PHE A 288 -1.45 5.49 -7.27
N LYS A 289 -0.90 5.44 -6.06
CA LYS A 289 -1.03 6.51 -5.07
C LYS A 289 0.25 6.65 -4.28
N GLN A 290 0.48 7.80 -3.67
CA GLN A 290 1.54 7.96 -2.69
C GLN A 290 1.00 7.80 -1.29
N TYR A 291 1.71 7.03 -0.47
CA TYR A 291 1.48 6.96 0.96
C TYR A 291 2.78 7.25 1.68
N LYS A 292 2.84 8.36 2.42
CA LYS A 292 4.07 8.85 3.05
C LYS A 292 5.19 8.91 2.00
N GLY A 293 4.90 9.53 0.86
CA GLY A 293 5.67 9.69 -0.36
C GLY A 293 6.27 8.42 -0.95
N ILE A 294 5.79 7.24 -0.57
CA ILE A 294 6.16 5.98 -1.22
C ILE A 294 5.05 5.64 -2.20
N THR A 295 5.44 5.35 -3.44
CA THR A 295 4.48 4.94 -4.46
C THR A 295 4.00 3.53 -4.19
N ILE A 296 2.67 3.38 -4.07
CA ILE A 296 2.00 2.10 -3.89
C ILE A 296 1.09 1.82 -5.08
N ALA A 297 0.96 0.54 -5.43
CA ALA A 297 0.01 0.09 -6.44
C ALA A 297 -0.66 -1.22 -6.02
N GLY A 298 -1.95 -1.34 -6.30
CA GLY A 298 -2.81 -2.42 -5.87
C GLY A 298 -3.35 -3.22 -7.05
N SER A 299 -3.35 -4.53 -6.90
CA SER A 299 -3.89 -5.49 -7.87
C SER A 299 -4.73 -6.55 -7.16
N VAL A 300 -5.71 -7.12 -7.87
CA VAL A 300 -6.59 -8.14 -7.30
C VAL A 300 -6.39 -9.47 -8.02
N CYS A 301 -5.80 -10.43 -7.30
CA CYS A 301 -5.72 -11.84 -7.68
C CYS A 301 -5.16 -12.05 -9.10
N VAL A 302 -5.98 -12.58 -10.01
CA VAL A 302 -5.57 -12.89 -11.39
C VAL A 302 -5.02 -11.68 -12.16
N ASP A 303 -5.40 -10.45 -11.81
CA ASP A 303 -4.84 -9.26 -12.46
C ASP A 303 -3.33 -9.14 -12.25
N ALA A 304 -2.90 -9.51 -11.04
CA ALA A 304 -1.49 -9.57 -10.70
C ALA A 304 -0.80 -10.66 -11.54
N ALA A 305 -1.44 -11.83 -11.64
CA ALA A 305 -0.97 -12.98 -12.42
C ALA A 305 -0.96 -12.74 -13.94
N GLU A 306 -1.83 -11.89 -14.45
CA GLU A 306 -1.85 -11.57 -15.88
C GLU A 306 -1.01 -10.32 -16.21
N GLY A 307 -0.39 -9.73 -15.19
CA GLY A 307 0.43 -8.54 -15.33
C GLY A 307 -0.33 -7.34 -15.89
N LEU A 308 -1.61 -7.20 -15.53
CA LEU A 308 -2.43 -6.11 -16.07
C LEU A 308 -1.90 -4.76 -15.65
N LEU A 309 -1.45 -4.63 -14.40
CA LEU A 309 -0.85 -3.40 -13.88
C LEU A 309 0.34 -2.96 -14.74
N GLY A 310 1.26 -3.87 -15.08
CA GLY A 310 2.40 -3.59 -15.95
C GLY A 310 1.99 -3.22 -17.37
N LYS A 311 0.99 -3.91 -17.93
CA LYS A 311 0.44 -3.61 -19.26
C LYS A 311 -0.20 -2.22 -19.30
N TYR A 312 -0.92 -1.81 -18.25
CA TYR A 312 -1.51 -0.47 -18.15
C TYR A 312 -0.45 0.60 -17.98
N LEU A 313 0.55 0.37 -17.12
CA LEU A 313 1.68 1.28 -16.93
C LEU A 313 2.41 1.57 -18.23
N ARG A 314 2.73 0.55 -19.03
CA ARG A 314 3.38 0.74 -20.33
C ARG A 314 2.54 1.54 -21.33
N LYS A 315 1.20 1.51 -21.21
CA LYS A 315 0.32 2.33 -22.07
C LYS A 315 0.32 3.80 -21.64
N GLN A 316 0.38 4.08 -20.34
CA GLN A 316 0.39 5.44 -19.80
C GLN A 316 1.79 6.08 -19.89
N PHE A 317 2.82 5.27 -19.68
CA PHE A 317 4.22 5.65 -19.71
C PHE A 317 4.93 4.76 -20.75
N PRO A 318 5.01 5.17 -22.02
CA PRO A 318 5.63 4.37 -23.08
C PRO A 318 7.10 4.00 -22.80
N GLU A 319 7.80 4.84 -22.02
CA GLU A 319 9.18 4.62 -21.55
C GLU A 319 9.25 3.86 -20.21
N PHE A 320 8.15 3.25 -19.77
CA PHE A 320 8.08 2.54 -18.50
C PHE A 320 9.20 1.50 -18.39
N SER A 321 10.02 1.67 -17.37
CA SER A 321 10.84 0.62 -16.80
C SER A 321 10.52 0.48 -15.32
N THR A 322 10.66 -0.74 -14.81
CA THR A 322 10.44 -1.07 -13.39
C THR A 322 11.28 -0.20 -12.47
N ASP A 323 12.53 0.09 -12.84
CA ASP A 323 13.42 0.94 -12.03
C ASP A 323 13.08 2.43 -12.08
N LYS A 324 12.63 2.98 -13.22
CA LYS A 324 12.36 4.43 -13.30
C LYS A 324 10.93 4.79 -12.94
N PHE A 325 9.98 3.93 -13.26
CA PHE A 325 8.55 4.22 -13.20
C PHE A 325 7.73 3.15 -12.46
N GLY A 326 8.37 2.10 -11.93
CA GLY A 326 7.68 1.03 -11.20
C GLY A 326 7.40 1.39 -9.74
N PRO A 327 6.19 1.16 -9.19
CA PRO A 327 5.85 1.52 -7.81
C PRO A 327 6.78 0.83 -6.80
N ALA A 328 7.14 1.52 -5.72
CA ALA A 328 7.99 0.95 -4.68
C ALA A 328 7.32 -0.24 -3.96
N VAL A 329 5.99 -0.18 -3.80
CA VAL A 329 5.20 -1.26 -3.15
C VAL A 329 4.09 -1.75 -4.08
N GLN A 330 4.07 -3.05 -4.35
CA GLN A 330 2.95 -3.73 -5.01
C GLN A 330 2.13 -4.50 -3.96
N ILE A 331 0.84 -4.20 -3.89
CA ILE A 331 -0.12 -4.81 -2.98
C ILE A 331 -1.02 -5.74 -3.79
N ILE A 332 -1.15 -6.98 -3.31
CA ILE A 332 -1.94 -8.02 -3.96
C ILE A 332 -2.95 -8.54 -2.95
N SER A 333 -4.23 -8.31 -3.24
CA SER A 333 -5.33 -8.94 -2.54
C SER A 333 -5.79 -10.12 -3.37
N SER A 334 -5.67 -11.34 -2.84
CA SER A 334 -5.88 -12.57 -3.61
C SER A 334 -6.78 -13.55 -2.89
N SER A 335 -7.47 -14.41 -3.66
CA SER A 335 -8.14 -15.60 -3.13
C SER A 335 -7.60 -16.91 -3.71
N SER A 336 -6.94 -16.89 -4.88
CA SER A 336 -6.58 -18.11 -5.59
C SER A 336 -5.19 -18.09 -6.25
N VAL A 337 -4.62 -16.90 -6.51
CA VAL A 337 -3.32 -16.77 -7.19
C VAL A 337 -2.28 -16.11 -6.30
N ALA A 338 -1.11 -16.74 -6.19
CA ALA A 338 0.03 -16.18 -5.47
C ALA A 338 1.18 -15.91 -6.44
N LEU A 339 1.58 -14.65 -6.60
CA LEU A 339 2.71 -14.28 -7.46
C LEU A 339 4.06 -14.79 -6.95
N PRO A 340 4.43 -14.62 -5.67
CA PRO A 340 5.80 -14.90 -5.23
C PRO A 340 6.03 -16.35 -4.74
N LEU A 341 5.25 -17.33 -5.25
CA LEU A 341 5.61 -18.75 -5.09
C LEU A 341 6.85 -19.13 -5.92
N PHE A 342 7.18 -18.32 -6.93
CA PHE A 342 8.38 -18.45 -7.75
C PHE A 342 9.57 -17.80 -7.04
N LYS A 343 10.76 -18.42 -7.15
CA LYS A 343 11.94 -17.95 -6.41
C LYS A 343 12.64 -16.80 -7.12
N LYS A 344 12.48 -16.71 -8.45
CA LYS A 344 13.22 -15.75 -9.27
C LYS A 344 12.34 -14.95 -10.23
N ARG A 345 12.78 -13.74 -10.57
CA ARG A 345 12.06 -12.77 -11.41
C ARG A 345 11.91 -13.20 -12.86
N HIS A 346 12.92 -13.80 -13.47
CA HIS A 346 12.78 -14.37 -14.83
C HIS A 346 11.84 -15.59 -14.92
N GLU A 347 11.44 -16.18 -13.80
CA GLU A 347 10.44 -17.26 -13.78
C GLU A 347 9.00 -16.72 -13.91
N ILE A 348 8.83 -15.40 -13.89
CA ILE A 348 7.55 -14.70 -13.97
C ILE A 348 7.54 -13.68 -15.12
N ASP A 349 6.35 -13.33 -15.63
CA ASP A 349 6.23 -12.31 -16.68
C ASP A 349 6.60 -10.93 -16.13
N SER A 350 7.42 -10.17 -16.86
CA SER A 350 7.88 -8.82 -16.47
C SER A 350 6.76 -7.82 -16.16
N ASN A 351 5.53 -8.09 -16.58
CA ASN A 351 4.37 -7.27 -16.28
C ASN A 351 3.66 -7.66 -14.97
N GLN A 352 3.92 -8.85 -14.43
CA GLN A 352 3.33 -9.36 -13.18
C GLN A 352 3.93 -8.68 -11.95
N VAL A 353 5.24 -8.46 -11.96
CA VAL A 353 5.96 -7.69 -10.92
C VAL A 353 6.43 -6.37 -11.49
N VAL A 354 5.78 -5.30 -11.04
CA VAL A 354 6.01 -3.94 -11.56
C VAL A 354 6.92 -3.12 -10.65
N THR A 355 7.36 -3.68 -9.52
CA THR A 355 8.27 -3.00 -8.60
C THR A 355 9.71 -2.93 -9.14
N PRO A 356 10.54 -1.96 -8.70
CA PRO A 356 11.93 -1.84 -9.11
C PRO A 356 12.75 -3.13 -8.90
N GLU A 357 13.75 -3.37 -9.75
CA GLU A 357 14.66 -4.52 -9.67
C GLU A 357 15.86 -4.24 -8.78
N ILE A 358 16.34 -3.00 -8.77
CA ILE A 358 17.44 -2.57 -7.92
C ILE A 358 16.97 -2.56 -6.47
N SER A 359 17.07 -3.69 -5.74
CA SER A 359 16.95 -3.88 -4.27
C SER A 359 15.94 -3.03 -3.49
N HIS A 360 14.89 -2.51 -4.15
CA HIS A 360 14.05 -1.42 -3.63
C HIS A 360 12.55 -1.62 -3.88
N GLY A 361 12.15 -2.82 -4.30
CA GLY A 361 10.76 -3.21 -4.48
C GLY A 361 10.26 -4.08 -3.33
N LEU A 362 9.00 -3.92 -2.96
CA LEU A 362 8.35 -4.75 -1.94
C LEU A 362 6.98 -5.22 -2.43
N ILE A 363 6.70 -6.52 -2.26
CA ILE A 363 5.41 -7.13 -2.59
C ILE A 363 4.72 -7.51 -1.29
N ILE A 364 3.49 -7.04 -1.09
CA ILE A 364 2.62 -7.42 0.03
C ILE A 364 1.48 -8.24 -0.54
N GLN A 365 1.30 -9.47 -0.06
CA GLN A 365 0.20 -10.32 -0.50
C GLN A 365 -0.62 -10.81 0.70
N ALA A 366 -1.93 -10.61 0.60
CA ALA A 366 -2.91 -11.22 1.49
C ALA A 366 -3.77 -12.19 0.67
N ASP A 367 -3.83 -13.45 1.10
CA ASP A 367 -4.41 -14.55 0.34
C ASP A 367 -5.57 -15.21 1.09
N GLY A 368 -6.59 -15.58 0.31
CA GLY A 368 -7.80 -16.27 0.73
C GLY A 368 -7.62 -17.73 1.16
N HIS A 369 -6.40 -18.26 1.08
CA HIS A 369 -6.05 -19.57 1.63
C HIS A 369 -5.19 -19.41 2.88
N ASN A 370 -5.76 -19.75 4.03
CA ASN A 370 -5.05 -19.76 5.31
C ASN A 370 -4.16 -20.99 5.53
N THR A 371 -4.28 -22.05 4.71
CA THR A 371 -3.52 -23.30 4.86
C THR A 371 -2.23 -23.38 4.03
N LEU A 372 -2.08 -22.55 2.99
CA LEU A 372 -1.02 -22.70 1.98
C LEU A 372 0.17 -21.73 2.16
N ASN A 373 0.24 -20.99 3.29
CA ASN A 373 1.27 -19.97 3.56
C ASN A 373 1.53 -19.03 2.35
N ARG A 374 0.46 -18.64 1.66
CA ARG A 374 0.51 -17.80 0.44
C ARG A 374 0.50 -16.30 0.72
N SER A 375 0.10 -15.90 1.92
CA SER A 375 0.23 -14.51 2.37
C SER A 375 1.64 -14.21 2.85
N GLY A 376 2.02 -12.94 2.77
CA GLY A 376 3.23 -12.44 3.40
C GLY A 376 3.80 -11.20 2.71
N VAL A 377 5.09 -10.98 2.97
CA VAL A 377 5.84 -9.85 2.40
C VAL A 377 7.13 -10.38 1.76
N TRP A 378 7.43 -9.92 0.55
CA TRP A 378 8.63 -10.29 -0.20
C TRP A 378 9.41 -9.02 -0.57
N LEU A 379 10.71 -9.05 -0.29
CA LEU A 379 11.66 -8.08 -0.83
C LEU A 379 12.12 -8.54 -2.20
N VAL A 380 12.22 -7.59 -3.13
CA VAL A 380 12.76 -7.80 -4.47
C VAL A 380 14.23 -7.37 -4.45
N GLU A 381 15.13 -8.36 -4.51
CA GLU A 381 16.58 -8.15 -4.52
C GLU A 381 17.15 -8.61 -5.87
N GLY A 382 17.15 -7.72 -6.86
CA GLY A 382 17.51 -8.02 -8.23
C GLY A 382 16.55 -9.05 -8.82
N GLU A 383 17.09 -10.23 -9.10
CA GLU A 383 16.35 -11.38 -9.62
C GLU A 383 15.63 -12.20 -8.56
N ASN A 384 15.84 -11.96 -7.26
CA ASN A 384 15.34 -12.84 -6.21
C ASN A 384 14.12 -12.26 -5.48
N PHE A 385 13.17 -13.13 -5.14
CA PHE A 385 12.09 -12.82 -4.22
C PHE A 385 12.39 -13.42 -2.85
N ILE A 386 12.68 -12.57 -1.87
CA ILE A 386 13.01 -13.00 -0.50
C ILE A 386 11.80 -12.78 0.39
N ARG A 387 11.09 -13.87 0.72
CA ARG A 387 10.02 -13.82 1.72
C ARG A 387 10.61 -13.41 3.06
N GLN A 388 10.04 -12.37 3.64
CA GLN A 388 10.43 -11.89 4.94
C GLN A 388 9.89 -12.83 6.03
N LYS A 389 10.61 -12.92 7.14
CA LYS A 389 10.14 -13.67 8.31
C LYS A 389 9.15 -12.79 9.08
N PRO A 390 7.94 -13.27 9.39
CA PRO A 390 7.03 -12.54 10.27
C PRO A 390 7.69 -12.30 11.63
N ALA A 391 7.53 -11.09 12.15
CA ALA A 391 7.96 -10.72 13.49
C ALA A 391 6.94 -11.15 14.56
N GLY A 392 5.64 -11.16 14.21
CA GLY A 392 4.56 -11.68 15.05
C GLY A 392 3.53 -12.45 14.22
N ILE A 393 2.98 -13.53 14.79
CA ILE A 393 1.98 -14.39 14.14
C ILE A 393 0.90 -14.70 15.15
N GLN A 394 -0.36 -14.51 14.77
CA GLN A 394 -1.51 -14.99 15.53
C GLN A 394 -2.46 -15.75 14.62
N VAL A 395 -2.96 -16.89 15.11
CA VAL A 395 -3.98 -17.69 14.43
C VAL A 395 -5.22 -17.66 15.33
N LEU A 396 -6.35 -17.25 14.77
CA LEU A 396 -7.65 -17.23 15.43
C LEU A 396 -8.33 -18.59 15.32
N ASP A 397 -9.34 -18.82 16.16
CA ASP A 397 -10.09 -20.09 16.23
C ASP A 397 -10.81 -20.43 14.91
N ASP A 398 -11.17 -19.42 14.12
CA ASP A 398 -11.77 -19.58 12.79
C ASP A 398 -10.74 -19.93 11.70
N GLY A 399 -9.47 -20.11 12.09
CA GLY A 399 -8.35 -20.38 11.20
C GLY A 399 -7.78 -19.15 10.52
N THR A 400 -8.30 -17.94 10.79
CA THR A 400 -7.70 -16.70 10.29
C THR A 400 -6.29 -16.56 10.84
N ARG A 401 -5.33 -16.30 9.96
CA ARG A 401 -3.93 -16.08 10.29
C ARG A 401 -3.56 -14.64 10.02
N VAL A 402 -3.10 -13.93 11.05
CA VAL A 402 -2.54 -12.58 10.95
C VAL A 402 -1.04 -12.65 11.15
N GLU A 403 -0.29 -12.18 10.16
CA GLU A 403 1.17 -12.07 10.23
C GLU A 403 1.56 -10.60 10.23
N SER A 404 2.50 -10.21 11.09
CA SER A 404 3.07 -8.88 11.15
C SER A 404 4.56 -8.89 10.80
N TYR A 405 5.02 -7.80 10.20
CA TYR A 405 6.34 -7.62 9.64
C TYR A 405 6.86 -6.23 10.00
N SER A 406 8.13 -6.15 10.37
CA SER A 406 8.88 -4.90 10.57
C SER A 406 10.13 -4.98 9.69
N ILE A 407 10.09 -4.29 8.54
CA ILE A 407 11.09 -4.43 7.49
C ILE A 407 11.77 -3.09 7.26
N THR A 408 13.10 -3.05 7.43
CA THR A 408 13.90 -1.93 6.94
C THR A 408 14.22 -2.15 5.48
N ALA A 409 13.62 -1.36 4.59
CA ALA A 409 13.85 -1.43 3.16
C ALA A 409 14.47 -0.13 2.66
N LYS A 410 15.41 -0.26 1.74
CA LYS A 410 15.79 0.85 0.87
C LYS A 410 14.69 0.94 -0.19
N LEU A 411 14.02 2.08 -0.34
CA LEU A 411 12.94 2.26 -1.30
C LEU A 411 13.35 3.34 -2.29
N LEU A 412 13.14 3.06 -3.57
CA LEU A 412 13.52 3.97 -4.63
C LEU A 412 12.49 5.09 -4.74
N HIS A 413 12.97 6.32 -4.66
CA HIS A 413 12.21 7.49 -5.05
C HIS A 413 12.28 7.63 -6.57
N ASN A 414 11.42 6.86 -7.24
CA ASN A 414 11.35 6.73 -8.69
C ASN A 414 10.73 7.97 -9.34
N GLN A 415 10.81 8.12 -10.66
CA GLN A 415 10.20 9.26 -11.38
C GLN A 415 8.67 9.24 -11.35
N LEU A 416 8.05 8.11 -10.99
CA LEU A 416 6.59 8.01 -10.87
C LEU A 416 6.05 9.00 -9.83
N HIS A 417 6.81 9.34 -8.78
CA HIS A 417 6.36 10.29 -7.75
C HIS A 417 5.89 11.63 -8.32
N ASP A 418 6.57 12.16 -9.36
CA ASP A 418 6.22 13.44 -10.00
C ASP A 418 4.90 13.37 -10.80
N HIS A 419 4.40 12.17 -11.07
CA HIS A 419 3.22 11.92 -11.90
C HIS A 419 1.99 11.47 -11.11
N VAL A 420 2.11 11.23 -9.81
CA VAL A 420 0.98 10.81 -8.96
C VAL A 420 0.34 12.03 -8.29
N GLU A 421 -0.97 11.97 -8.08
CA GLU A 421 -1.72 12.94 -7.27
C GLU A 421 -1.17 13.08 -5.84
N GLU A 422 -1.68 14.07 -5.11
CA GLU A 422 -1.36 14.37 -3.71
C GLU A 422 -1.31 13.11 -2.81
N ASP A 423 -0.34 13.10 -1.88
CA ASP A 423 -0.11 12.01 -0.94
C ASP A 423 -1.32 11.77 -0.04
N ILE A 424 -1.56 10.50 0.31
CA ILE A 424 -2.64 10.11 1.22
C ILE A 424 -2.61 10.87 2.55
N GLU A 425 -1.43 11.11 3.15
CA GLU A 425 -1.31 11.87 4.41
C GLU A 425 -1.56 13.37 4.24
N GLU A 426 -1.29 13.93 3.06
CA GLU A 426 -1.54 15.33 2.76
C GLU A 426 -3.03 15.56 2.54
N ALA A 427 -3.66 14.70 1.74
CA ALA A 427 -5.09 14.75 1.45
C ALA A 427 -5.98 14.53 2.70
N SER A 428 -5.55 13.70 3.66
CA SER A 428 -6.33 13.47 4.89
C SER A 428 -6.29 14.66 5.85
N SER A 429 -5.16 15.37 5.91
CA SER A 429 -4.99 16.57 6.75
C SER A 429 -5.91 17.74 6.33
N ILE A 430 -6.19 17.87 5.03
CA ILE A 430 -7.09 18.89 4.48
C ILE A 430 -8.54 18.67 4.93
N ARG A 431 -9.00 17.42 5.01
CA ARG A 431 -10.37 17.10 5.45
C ARG A 431 -10.62 17.45 6.92
N HIS A 432 -9.58 17.52 7.74
CA HIS A 432 -9.66 18.00 9.12
C HIS A 432 -9.65 19.54 9.25
N SER A 433 -9.31 20.27 8.18
CA SER A 433 -9.27 21.74 8.17
C SER A 433 -10.60 22.42 7.78
N GLY A 434 -11.70 21.67 7.64
CA GLY A 434 -13.06 22.25 7.67
C GLY A 434 -13.86 22.25 6.38
N ILE A 435 -13.82 21.19 5.57
CA ILE A 435 -14.83 20.96 4.53
C ILE A 435 -15.27 19.49 4.61
N GLU A 436 -16.41 19.25 5.24
CA GLU A 436 -17.11 17.98 5.13
C GLU A 436 -17.44 17.73 3.64
N PRO A 437 -17.12 16.56 3.07
CA PRO A 437 -17.67 16.21 1.78
C PRO A 437 -19.16 15.97 1.97
N ASN A 438 -19.99 16.83 1.40
CA ASN A 438 -21.40 16.56 1.17
C ASN A 438 -21.49 15.25 0.36
N LEU A 439 -21.79 14.16 1.05
CA LEU A 439 -22.30 12.94 0.44
C LEU A 439 -23.80 13.17 0.22
N SER A 440 -24.14 13.70 -0.95
CA SER A 440 -25.50 13.73 -1.50
C SER A 440 -25.64 12.70 -2.60
#